data_AF-M7N6C5-F1
#
_entry.id   AF-M7N6C5-F1
#
_cell.length_a   1.000
_cell.length_b   1.000
_cell.length_c   1.000
_cell.angle_alpha   90.00
_cell.angle_beta   90.00
_cell.angle_gamma   90.00
#
_symmetry.space_group_name_H-M   'P 1'
#
loop_
_entity.id
_entity.type
_entity.pdbx_description
1 polymer ?
#
loop_
_entity_poly.entity_id
_entity_poly.type
_entity_poly.pdbx_seq_one_letter_code
_entity_poly.pdbx_strand_id
1 'polypeptide(L)'
;MPKEIERKFLVDKTLWQQLEKPQGTYLRQGYLSTDPARTVRVRIAGERAYLTIKGKTTGISRSEWEYPIPLADARALLDELIPASIEKRRYVIEFEGRHWEVDAFEGANQGLLVAELELQSEEEAFALPPGWTGRYQRMPAM
;
A
#
# COMPACT_ATOMS: atom_id res chain seq x y z
N MET A 1 20.54 6.72 1.01
CA MET A 1 19.44 5.74 1.04
C MET A 1 18.84 5.70 -0.35
N PRO A 2 18.53 4.52 -0.91
CA PRO A 2 17.93 4.43 -2.25
C PRO A 2 16.56 5.13 -2.25
N LYS A 3 16.26 5.81 -3.37
CA LYS A 3 14.98 6.48 -3.61
C LYS A 3 14.02 5.42 -4.17
N GLU A 4 12.92 5.13 -3.48
CA GLU A 4 11.85 4.31 -4.04
C GLU A 4 11.11 5.15 -5.11
N ILE A 5 10.98 4.60 -6.31
CA ILE A 5 10.24 5.21 -7.42
C ILE A 5 9.07 4.27 -7.73
N GLU A 6 7.84 4.76 -7.61
CA GLU A 6 6.64 3.97 -7.85
C GLU A 6 5.67 4.70 -8.80
N ARG A 7 4.89 3.94 -9.57
CA ARG A 7 3.75 4.46 -10.35
C ARG A 7 2.48 3.71 -9.99
N LYS A 8 1.37 4.45 -9.93
CA LYS A 8 0.05 3.94 -9.51
C LYS A 8 -1.00 4.12 -10.60
N PHE A 9 -1.88 3.15 -10.73
CA PHE A 9 -2.91 3.07 -11.76
C PHE A 9 -4.23 2.60 -11.18
N LEU A 10 -5.34 3.12 -11.71
CA LEU A 10 -6.66 2.58 -11.40
C LEU A 10 -6.89 1.30 -12.20
N VAL A 11 -7.49 0.30 -11.58
CA VAL A 11 -7.76 -0.99 -12.23
C VAL A 11 -9.24 -1.10 -12.58
N ASP A 12 -9.53 -1.48 -13.82
CA ASP A 12 -10.87 -1.81 -14.28
C ASP A 12 -11.42 -3.02 -13.51
N LYS A 13 -12.57 -2.83 -12.87
CA LYS A 13 -13.14 -3.83 -11.97
C LYS A 13 -13.62 -5.08 -12.72
N THR A 14 -14.15 -4.91 -13.93
CA THR A 14 -14.69 -6.01 -14.73
C THR A 14 -13.58 -6.94 -15.17
N LEU A 15 -12.51 -6.37 -15.71
CA LEU A 15 -11.33 -7.14 -16.11
C LEU A 15 -10.60 -7.74 -14.92
N TRP A 16 -10.52 -7.01 -13.80
CA TRP A 16 -9.97 -7.54 -12.55
C TRP A 16 -10.70 -8.79 -12.07
N GLN A 17 -12.03 -8.82 -12.13
CA GLN A 17 -12.82 -9.98 -11.71
C GLN A 17 -12.55 -11.22 -12.57
N GLN A 18 -12.31 -11.03 -13.87
CA GLN A 18 -12.07 -12.11 -14.84
C GLN A 18 -10.63 -12.67 -14.81
N LEU A 19 -9.69 -11.90 -14.27
CA LEU A 19 -8.29 -12.30 -14.16
C LEU A 19 -8.13 -13.49 -13.19
N GLU A 20 -7.38 -14.52 -13.56
CA GLU A 20 -6.90 -15.53 -12.61
C GLU A 20 -5.82 -14.92 -11.71
N LYS A 21 -5.93 -15.10 -10.39
CA LYS A 21 -5.11 -14.40 -9.40
C LYS A 21 -4.47 -15.39 -8.43
N PRO A 22 -3.21 -15.17 -8.02
CA PRO A 22 -2.61 -15.94 -6.94
C PRO A 22 -3.29 -15.62 -5.59
N GLN A 23 -2.86 -16.31 -4.53
CA GLN A 23 -3.32 -16.00 -3.19
C GLN A 23 -2.91 -14.57 -2.79
N GLY A 24 -3.90 -13.72 -2.55
CA GLY A 24 -3.67 -12.36 -2.07
C GLY A 24 -3.34 -12.31 -0.58
N THR A 25 -2.40 -11.45 -0.21
CA THR A 25 -2.05 -11.17 1.19
C THR A 25 -3.02 -10.15 1.77
N TYR A 26 -3.59 -10.43 2.93
CA TYR A 26 -4.42 -9.44 3.64
C TYR A 26 -3.52 -8.43 4.36
N LEU A 27 -3.85 -7.14 4.24
CA LEU A 27 -3.17 -6.06 4.91
C LEU A 27 -4.18 -5.17 5.62
N ARG A 28 -3.86 -4.83 6.86
CA ARG A 28 -4.59 -3.83 7.65
C ARG A 28 -3.60 -2.89 8.28
N GLN A 29 -3.83 -1.60 8.17
CA GLN A 29 -2.94 -0.59 8.75
C GLN A 29 -3.72 0.57 9.31
N GLY A 30 -3.09 1.31 10.19
CA GLY A 30 -3.65 2.50 10.80
C GLY A 30 -2.57 3.33 11.48
N TYR A 31 -2.91 4.54 11.87
CA TYR A 31 -1.95 5.51 12.40
C TYR A 31 -2.29 5.85 13.84
N LEU A 32 -1.35 5.60 14.76
CA LEU A 32 -1.39 6.09 16.14
C LEU A 32 -1.05 7.59 16.20
N SER A 33 -0.26 8.07 15.23
CA SER A 33 0.04 9.48 15.05
C SER A 33 0.17 9.80 13.56
N THR A 34 -0.48 10.88 13.14
CA THR A 34 -0.38 11.46 11.79
C THR A 34 0.35 12.80 11.79
N ASP A 35 0.97 13.20 12.91
CA ASP A 35 1.80 14.41 12.97
C ASP A 35 2.93 14.31 11.92
N PRO A 36 3.04 15.28 10.99
CA PRO A 36 4.07 15.29 9.95
C PRO A 36 5.51 15.23 10.48
N ALA A 37 5.76 15.62 11.74
CA ALA A 37 7.06 15.53 12.37
C ALA A 37 7.33 14.15 13.02
N ARG A 38 6.29 13.36 13.32
CA ARG A 38 6.34 12.08 14.06
C ARG A 38 5.17 11.16 13.69
N THR A 39 5.19 10.61 12.48
CA THR A 39 4.16 9.66 12.05
C THR A 39 4.41 8.29 12.69
N VAL A 40 3.37 7.68 13.27
CA VAL A 40 3.44 6.33 13.85
C VAL A 40 2.36 5.47 13.23
N ARG A 41 2.76 4.37 12.59
CA ARG A 41 1.89 3.46 11.85
C ARG A 41 1.98 2.05 12.41
N VAL A 42 0.82 1.44 12.66
CA VAL A 42 0.70 -0.01 12.90
C VAL A 42 0.25 -0.66 11.59
N ARG A 43 0.91 -1.75 11.19
CA ARG A 43 0.58 -2.50 9.97
C ARG A 43 0.63 -4.00 10.23
N ILE A 44 -0.43 -4.70 9.84
CA ILE A 44 -0.50 -6.14 9.66
C ILE A 44 -0.35 -6.45 8.16
N ALA A 45 0.47 -7.46 7.83
CA ALA A 45 0.66 -8.00 6.49
C ALA A 45 0.70 -9.53 6.58
N GLY A 46 -0.43 -10.17 6.27
CA GLY A 46 -0.64 -11.60 6.51
C GLY A 46 -0.46 -11.93 7.99
N GLU A 47 0.48 -12.82 8.28
CA GLU A 47 0.80 -13.28 9.64
C GLU A 47 1.89 -12.46 10.34
N ARG A 48 2.32 -11.35 9.75
CA ARG A 48 3.36 -10.46 10.31
C ARG A 48 2.78 -9.10 10.64
N ALA A 49 3.35 -8.46 11.65
CA ALA A 49 2.97 -7.11 12.03
C ALA A 49 4.17 -6.23 12.37
N TYR A 50 4.01 -4.94 12.15
CA TYR A 50 5.07 -3.95 12.28
C TYR A 50 4.55 -2.65 12.89
N LEU A 51 5.38 -2.04 13.73
CA LEU A 51 5.27 -0.66 14.14
C LEU A 51 6.31 0.16 13.38
N THR A 52 5.87 1.15 12.62
CA THR A 52 6.75 2.06 11.88
C THR A 52 6.68 3.46 12.48
N ILE A 53 7.82 4.06 12.79
CA ILE A 53 7.95 5.44 13.24
C ILE A 53 8.70 6.23 12.16
N LYS A 54 8.14 7.35 11.71
CA LYS A 54 8.71 8.19 10.67
C LYS A 54 8.88 9.61 11.19
N GLY A 55 10.08 10.15 11.00
CA GLY A 55 10.39 11.55 11.31
C GLY A 55 9.89 12.51 10.24
N LYS A 56 10.15 13.81 10.46
CA LYS A 56 9.83 14.88 9.51
C LYS A 56 10.47 14.63 8.13
N THR A 57 9.69 14.85 7.08
CA THR A 57 10.22 14.90 5.71
C THR A 57 11.01 16.19 5.49
N THR A 58 12.24 16.06 4.98
CA THR A 58 13.11 17.15 4.54
C THR A 58 13.50 16.91 3.09
N GLY A 59 12.99 17.74 2.17
CA GLY A 59 13.12 17.49 0.73
C GLY A 59 12.38 16.21 0.34
N ILE A 60 13.12 15.20 -0.11
CA ILE A 60 12.60 13.89 -0.53
C ILE A 60 12.93 12.74 0.44
N SER A 61 13.51 13.04 1.60
CA SER A 61 13.95 12.03 2.58
C SER A 61 13.35 12.26 3.96
N ARG A 62 13.30 11.19 4.76
CA ARG A 62 12.93 11.22 6.19
C ARG A 62 13.60 10.06 6.92
N SER A 63 13.82 10.21 8.22
CA SER A 63 14.23 9.08 9.07
C SER A 63 13.05 8.14 9.30
N GLU A 64 13.31 6.84 9.29
CA GLU A 64 12.31 5.80 9.47
C GLU A 64 12.88 4.65 10.31
N TRP A 65 12.08 4.17 11.25
CA TRP A 65 12.35 2.98 12.06
C TRP A 65 11.18 2.02 11.93
N GLU A 66 11.46 0.75 11.69
CA GLU A 66 10.45 -0.30 11.60
C GLU A 66 10.81 -1.44 12.54
N TYR A 67 9.85 -1.83 13.38
CA TYR A 67 10.01 -2.88 14.38
C TYR A 67 8.95 -3.95 14.15
N PRO A 68 9.32 -5.25 14.08
CA PRO A 68 8.32 -6.30 14.16
C PRO A 68 7.66 -6.27 15.54
N ILE A 69 6.35 -6.46 15.58
CA ILE A 69 5.57 -6.57 16.82
C ILE A 69 4.71 -7.84 16.77
N PRO A 70 4.28 -8.39 17.93
CA PRO A 70 3.35 -9.51 17.95
C PRO A 70 2.06 -9.20 17.18
N LEU A 71 1.56 -10.17 16.42
CA LEU A 71 0.34 -10.00 15.63
C LEU A 71 -0.88 -9.70 16.51
N ALA A 72 -0.96 -10.30 17.70
CA ALA A 72 -2.02 -10.04 18.66
C ALA A 72 -2.02 -8.57 19.12
N ASP A 73 -0.86 -8.03 19.47
CA ASP A 73 -0.70 -6.64 19.89
C ASP A 73 -1.09 -5.68 18.76
N ALA A 74 -0.69 -5.97 17.52
CA ALA A 74 -1.05 -5.15 16.38
C ALA A 74 -2.57 -5.11 16.14
N ARG A 75 -3.27 -6.25 16.32
CA ARG A 75 -4.73 -6.32 16.23
C ARG A 75 -5.38 -5.46 17.31
N ALA A 76 -4.97 -5.63 18.57
CA ALA A 76 -5.49 -4.83 19.69
C ALA A 76 -5.26 -3.32 19.46
N LEU A 77 -4.07 -2.91 19.03
CA LEU A 77 -3.78 -1.50 18.72
C LEU A 77 -4.68 -0.95 17.60
N LEU A 78 -4.92 -1.74 16.54
CA LEU A 78 -5.77 -1.35 15.42
C LEU A 78 -7.26 -1.28 15.79
N ASP A 79 -7.72 -2.16 16.68
CA ASP A 79 -9.13 -2.24 17.09
C ASP A 79 -9.48 -1.22 18.17
N GLU A 80 -8.57 -0.97 19.12
CA GLU A 80 -8.86 -0.16 20.31
C GLU A 80 -8.42 1.30 20.19
N LEU A 81 -7.29 1.56 19.52
CA LEU A 81 -6.64 2.88 19.55
C LEU A 81 -6.71 3.65 18.24
N ILE A 82 -7.04 2.97 17.14
CA ILE A 82 -7.00 3.57 15.80
C ILE A 82 -8.43 3.77 15.29
N PRO A 83 -8.88 5.03 15.10
CA PRO A 83 -10.27 5.33 14.76
C PRO A 83 -10.66 4.88 13.34
N ALA A 84 -9.70 4.75 12.43
CA ALA A 84 -9.92 4.32 11.07
C ALA A 84 -8.73 3.50 10.56
N SER A 85 -8.98 2.26 10.17
CA SER A 85 -8.00 1.42 9.47
C SER A 85 -8.19 1.45 7.96
N ILE A 86 -7.08 1.27 7.24
CA ILE A 86 -7.05 0.97 5.82
C ILE A 86 -6.86 -0.52 5.68
N GLU A 87 -7.82 -1.17 5.02
CA GLU A 87 -7.85 -2.62 4.80
C GLU A 87 -7.82 -2.90 3.31
N LYS A 88 -7.04 -3.90 2.91
CA LYS A 88 -6.92 -4.33 1.53
C LYS A 88 -6.38 -5.74 1.43
N ARG A 89 -6.65 -6.39 0.31
CA ARG A 89 -5.93 -7.59 -0.12
C ARG A 89 -5.01 -7.24 -1.28
N ARG A 90 -3.71 -7.46 -1.10
CA ARG A 90 -2.70 -7.23 -2.13
C ARG A 90 -2.40 -8.51 -2.88
N TYR A 91 -2.45 -8.42 -4.20
CA TYR A 91 -2.09 -9.48 -5.13
C TYR A 91 -0.84 -9.07 -5.89
N VAL A 92 0.10 -9.99 -6.08
CA VAL A 92 1.26 -9.77 -6.94
C VAL A 92 0.96 -10.40 -8.28
N ILE A 93 0.81 -9.59 -9.32
CA ILE A 93 0.51 -10.03 -10.68
C ILE A 93 1.77 -9.89 -11.51
N GLU A 94 2.19 -10.98 -12.15
CA GLU A 94 3.29 -10.95 -13.11
C GLU A 94 2.76 -10.56 -14.50
N PHE A 95 3.40 -9.58 -15.12
CA PHE A 95 3.13 -9.20 -16.50
C PHE A 95 4.39 -8.65 -17.16
N GLU A 96 4.74 -9.19 -18.33
CA GLU A 96 5.92 -8.76 -19.10
C GLU A 96 7.20 -8.72 -18.24
N GLY A 97 7.39 -9.75 -17.41
CA GLY A 97 8.57 -9.90 -16.53
C GLY A 97 8.62 -8.92 -15.34
N ARG A 98 7.51 -8.22 -15.05
CA ARG A 98 7.39 -7.28 -13.91
C ARG A 98 6.36 -7.76 -12.92
N HIS A 99 6.62 -7.49 -11.64
CA HIS A 99 5.67 -7.69 -10.56
C HIS A 99 4.88 -6.41 -10.31
N TRP A 100 3.56 -6.55 -10.36
CA TRP A 100 2.63 -5.49 -10.06
C TRP A 100 1.86 -5.81 -8.80
N GLU A 101 1.85 -4.88 -7.87
CA GLU A 101 1.09 -5.00 -6.64
C GLU A 101 -0.30 -4.41 -6.85
N VAL A 102 -1.31 -5.26 -6.95
CA VAL A 102 -2.71 -4.84 -7.07
C VAL A 102 -3.40 -4.90 -5.71
N ASP A 103 -3.76 -3.74 -5.20
CA ASP A 103 -4.50 -3.57 -3.96
C ASP A 103 -6.00 -3.54 -4.22
N ALA A 104 -6.69 -4.58 -3.76
CA ALA A 104 -8.14 -4.59 -3.66
C ALA A 104 -8.56 -4.12 -2.27
N PHE A 105 -9.00 -2.87 -2.17
CA PHE A 105 -9.38 -2.27 -0.90
C PHE A 105 -10.69 -2.85 -0.36
N GLU A 106 -10.74 -2.98 0.97
CA GLU A 106 -11.84 -3.53 1.76
C GLU A 106 -12.33 -2.49 2.79
N GLY A 107 -13.38 -2.83 3.55
CA GLY A 107 -13.93 -1.96 4.59
C GLY A 107 -14.42 -0.61 4.02
N ALA A 108 -14.03 0.49 4.66
CA ALA A 108 -14.44 1.85 4.27
C ALA A 108 -14.04 2.23 2.83
N ASN A 109 -13.04 1.55 2.25
CA ASN A 109 -12.55 1.80 0.89
C ASN A 109 -12.97 0.70 -0.10
N GLN A 110 -13.97 -0.10 0.26
CA GLN A 110 -14.37 -1.27 -0.54
C GLN A 110 -14.66 -0.90 -1.99
N GLY A 111 -14.04 -1.67 -2.89
CA GLY A 111 -14.23 -1.53 -4.33
C GLY A 111 -13.26 -0.57 -5.00
N LEU A 112 -12.38 0.13 -4.28
CA LEU A 112 -11.21 0.77 -4.89
C LEU A 112 -10.20 -0.31 -5.27
N LEU A 113 -9.67 -0.24 -6.50
CA LEU A 113 -8.60 -1.09 -6.99
C LEU A 113 -7.45 -0.21 -7.50
N VAL A 114 -6.24 -0.43 -6.98
CA VAL A 114 -5.04 0.32 -7.38
C VAL A 114 -3.92 -0.67 -7.70
N ALA A 115 -3.30 -0.53 -8.85
CA ALA A 115 -2.08 -1.25 -9.20
C ALA A 115 -0.86 -0.35 -9.00
N GLU A 116 0.17 -0.88 -8.35
CA GLU A 116 1.45 -0.21 -8.10
C GLU A 116 2.57 -0.99 -8.82
N LEU A 117 3.50 -0.26 -9.43
CA LEU A 117 4.74 -0.79 -10.00
C LEU A 117 5.92 -0.03 -9.42
N GLU A 118 6.87 -0.75 -8.85
CA GLU A 118 8.18 -0.22 -8.46
C GLU A 118 9.10 -0.13 -9.68
N LEU A 119 9.87 0.96 -9.75
CA LEU A 119 10.81 1.28 -10.82
C LEU A 119 12.18 1.60 -10.23
N GLN A 120 13.21 1.32 -11.01
CA GLN A 120 14.61 1.66 -10.74
C GLN A 120 14.93 3.11 -11.11
N SER A 121 14.21 3.70 -12.07
CA SER A 121 14.33 5.11 -12.46
C SER A 121 12.99 5.71 -12.92
N GLU A 122 12.91 7.04 -13.01
CA GLU A 122 11.68 7.73 -13.44
C GLU A 122 11.38 7.52 -14.93
N GLU A 123 12.43 7.33 -15.73
CA GLU A 123 12.40 7.13 -17.18
C GLU A 123 12.24 5.66 -17.60
N GLU A 124 12.21 4.73 -16.65
CA GLU A 124 12.09 3.31 -16.93
C GLU A 124 10.78 3.00 -17.68
N ALA A 125 10.91 2.34 -18.83
CA ALA A 125 9.79 1.95 -19.68
C ALA A 125 9.14 0.65 -19.18
N PHE A 126 7.81 0.62 -19.18
CA PHE A 126 7.02 -0.56 -18.83
C PHE A 126 5.75 -0.63 -19.67
N ALA A 127 5.24 -1.85 -19.87
CA ALA A 127 3.94 -2.08 -20.49
C ALA A 127 2.85 -2.09 -19.41
N LEU A 128 1.67 -1.58 -19.76
CA LEU A 128 0.49 -1.62 -18.90
C LEU A 128 -0.34 -2.87 -19.22
N PRO A 129 -0.67 -3.69 -18.21
CA PRO A 129 -1.69 -4.69 -18.32
C PRO A 129 -3.04 -4.18 -18.80
N PRO A 130 -3.76 -5.00 -19.57
CA PRO A 130 -5.12 -4.68 -19.99
C PRO A 130 -6.00 -4.32 -18.80
N GLY A 131 -6.72 -3.21 -18.90
CA GLY A 131 -7.62 -2.74 -17.85
C GLY A 131 -6.95 -1.96 -16.74
N TRP A 132 -5.63 -1.80 -16.72
CA TRP A 132 -5.01 -0.81 -15.82
C TRP A 132 -5.07 0.56 -16.49
N THR A 133 -6.08 1.30 -16.07
CA THR A 133 -6.47 2.60 -16.59
C THR A 133 -5.62 3.72 -15.97
N GLY A 134 -5.85 4.96 -16.42
CA GLY A 134 -5.00 6.14 -16.22
C GLY A 134 -4.35 6.33 -14.84
N ARG A 135 -3.26 7.11 -14.81
CA ARG A 135 -2.45 7.33 -13.60
C ARG A 135 -3.34 7.72 -12.43
N TYR A 136 -3.22 6.97 -11.33
CA TYR A 136 -3.86 7.32 -10.08
C TYR A 136 -3.26 8.64 -9.58
N GLN A 137 -4.05 9.71 -9.62
CA GLN A 137 -3.73 10.96 -8.95
C GLN A 137 -4.46 10.96 -7.61
N ARG A 138 -3.69 11.00 -6.52
CA ARG A 138 -4.25 11.25 -5.19
C ARG A 138 -4.90 12.64 -5.24
N MET A 139 -6.22 12.73 -5.12
CA MET A 139 -6.84 14.03 -4.87
C MET A 139 -6.26 14.54 -3.54
N PRO A 140 -5.85 15.83 -3.46
CA PRO A 140 -5.38 16.38 -2.20
C PRO A 140 -6.44 16.15 -1.12
N ALA A 141 -6.01 15.71 0.06
CA ALA A 141 -6.91 15.65 1.21
C ALA A 141 -7.47 17.07 1.42
N MET A 142 -8.81 17.21 1.38
CA MET A 142 -9.50 18.43 1.80
C MET A 142 -9.27 18.69 3.28
#